data_AF-M8BC77-F1
#
_entry.id   AF-M8BC77-F1
#
_cell.length_a   1.000
_cell.length_b   1.000
_cell.length_c   1.000
_cell.angle_alpha   90.00
_cell.angle_beta   90.00
_cell.angle_gamma   90.00
#
_symmetry.space_group_name_H-M   'P 1'
#
loop_
_entity.id
_entity.type
_entity.pdbx_description
1 polymer ?
#
loop_
_entity_poly.entity_id
_entity_poly.type
_entity_poly.pdbx_seq_one_letter_code
_entity_poly.pdbx_strand_id
1 'polypeptide(L)'
;MKCLHELKEFNVKNEGVGFEMKELGELIELEGKLSICNLETVASKEEASDAKLRNKRNLKELRLVWGTKQQTIDDDVLDGLQPHANLRVLGIINPGFVRCPRWLCGDISTKRLESLHLEGLSWCPLPAFEQLPHLSSITFKNIAGMSVFGPGISGVTERSFMHLKTLEFENMPELVEWVGEPNSHLFSRLESIKFRGCPLLSLFPFLECSHRFTNLCSLHIVDCPELSHFPPMPHTTTLTDVCVLFY
;
A
#
# COMPACT_ATOMS: atom_id res chain seq x y z
N MET A 1 -18.79 28.58 5.72
CA MET A 1 -17.41 28.63 6.25
C MET A 1 -16.51 28.00 5.18
N LYS A 2 -15.61 28.75 4.52
CA LYS A 2 -14.86 28.31 3.32
C LYS A 2 -13.33 28.33 3.48
N CYS A 3 -12.81 28.34 4.71
CA CYS A 3 -11.38 28.60 4.96
C CYS A 3 -10.70 27.52 5.83
N LEU A 4 -11.21 26.29 5.82
CA LEU A 4 -10.52 25.19 6.50
C LEU A 4 -9.43 24.64 5.58
N HIS A 5 -8.17 24.85 5.99
CA HIS A 5 -7.00 24.40 5.24
C HIS A 5 -6.50 23.05 5.76
N GLU A 6 -6.58 22.82 7.07
CA GLU A 6 -6.17 21.54 7.68
C GLU A 6 -7.37 20.80 8.28
N LEU A 7 -7.53 19.53 7.89
CA LEU A 7 -8.46 18.59 8.49
C LEU A 7 -7.81 17.22 8.53
N LYS A 8 -7.41 16.77 9.72
CA LYS A 8 -6.70 15.49 9.87
C LYS A 8 -7.63 14.29 9.71
N GLU A 9 -8.89 14.42 10.12
CA GLU A 9 -9.86 13.33 10.15
C GLU A 9 -11.24 13.84 9.75
N PHE A 10 -11.91 13.09 8.88
CA PHE A 10 -13.28 13.29 8.45
C PHE A 10 -14.06 11.99 8.68
N ASN A 11 -15.05 12.03 9.57
CA ASN A 11 -15.88 10.87 9.89
C ASN A 11 -17.18 10.94 9.08
N VAL A 12 -17.37 10.00 8.16
CA VAL A 12 -18.63 9.87 7.41
C VAL A 12 -19.75 9.51 8.38
N LYS A 13 -20.94 10.07 8.12
CA LYS A 13 -22.13 9.92 8.96
C LYS A 13 -22.48 8.45 9.23
N ASN A 14 -22.37 8.05 10.49
CA ASN A 14 -22.70 6.72 11.00
C ASN A 14 -23.61 6.85 12.23
N GLU A 15 -24.75 6.14 12.25
CA GLU A 15 -25.73 6.17 13.37
C GLU A 15 -26.13 7.59 13.85
N GLY A 16 -26.12 8.58 12.93
CA GLY A 16 -26.51 9.96 13.22
C GLY A 16 -25.36 10.90 13.64
N VAL A 17 -24.12 10.41 13.74
CA VAL A 17 -22.92 11.19 14.06
C VAL A 17 -21.98 11.21 12.84
N GLY A 18 -21.46 12.39 12.50
CA GLY A 18 -20.52 12.58 11.38
C GLY A 18 -21.07 13.51 10.30
N PHE A 19 -20.43 13.49 9.14
CA PHE A 19 -20.68 14.42 8.04
C PHE A 19 -21.01 13.69 6.74
N GLU A 20 -21.71 14.36 5.85
CA GLU A 20 -22.02 13.85 4.52
C GLU A 20 -20.85 14.08 3.55
N MET A 21 -20.63 13.17 2.61
CA MET A 21 -19.51 13.26 1.66
C MET A 21 -19.48 14.58 0.87
N LYS A 22 -20.65 15.14 0.56
CA LYS A 22 -20.78 16.44 -0.09
C LYS A 22 -20.18 17.59 0.73
N GLU A 23 -20.20 17.52 2.06
CA GLU A 23 -19.60 18.53 2.92
C GLU A 23 -18.08 18.53 2.78
N LEU A 24 -17.46 17.35 2.70
CA LEU A 24 -16.05 17.21 2.36
C LEU A 24 -15.77 17.75 0.95
N GLY A 25 -16.70 17.56 0.02
CA GLY A 25 -16.64 18.10 -1.34
C GLY A 25 -16.43 19.62 -1.41
N GLU A 26 -17.01 20.37 -0.47
CA GLU A 26 -16.92 21.84 -0.44
C GLU A 26 -15.58 22.35 0.11
N LEU A 27 -14.79 21.50 0.78
CA LEU A 27 -13.49 21.84 1.36
C LEU A 27 -12.35 21.69 0.35
N ILE A 28 -12.34 22.54 -0.68
CA ILE A 28 -11.39 22.45 -1.80
C ILE A 28 -9.95 22.86 -1.44
N GLU A 29 -9.80 23.73 -0.42
CA GLU A 29 -8.51 24.27 0.02
C GLU A 29 -7.78 23.35 1.02
N LEU A 30 -8.31 22.13 1.26
CA LEU A 30 -7.65 21.19 2.16
C LEU A 30 -6.25 20.83 1.68
N GLU A 31 -5.31 20.95 2.60
CA GLU A 31 -3.89 20.70 2.40
C GLU A 31 -3.34 19.67 3.39
N GLY A 32 -2.14 19.19 3.10
CA GLY A 32 -1.45 18.27 3.99
C GLY A 32 -2.09 16.88 4.00
N LYS A 33 -2.67 16.50 5.14
CA LYS A 33 -3.05 15.11 5.46
C LYS A 33 -4.53 15.02 5.81
N LEU A 34 -5.23 14.04 5.24
CA LEU A 34 -6.64 13.75 5.51
C LEU A 34 -6.83 12.24 5.70
N SER A 35 -7.53 11.86 6.77
CA SER A 35 -8.08 10.53 6.96
C SER A 35 -9.59 10.58 6.84
N ILE A 36 -10.17 9.72 6.02
CA ILE A 36 -11.62 9.58 5.85
C ILE A 36 -12.01 8.26 6.47
N CYS A 37 -12.81 8.32 7.53
CA CYS A 37 -13.21 7.19 8.35
C CYS A 37 -14.71 6.89 8.18
N ASN A 38 -15.12 5.71 8.62
CA ASN A 38 -16.49 5.19 8.48
C ASN A 38 -16.92 5.01 7.02
N LEU A 39 -16.00 4.69 6.11
CA LEU A 39 -16.34 4.54 4.70
C LEU A 39 -17.26 3.34 4.41
N GLU A 40 -17.48 2.45 5.37
CA GLU A 40 -18.48 1.38 5.30
C GLU A 40 -19.92 1.91 5.26
N THR A 41 -20.16 3.18 5.60
CA THR A 41 -21.50 3.79 5.52
C THR A 41 -21.79 4.41 4.16
N VAL A 42 -20.79 4.54 3.29
CA VAL A 42 -20.95 5.11 1.94
C VAL A 42 -21.55 4.04 1.04
N ALA A 43 -22.75 4.30 0.52
CA ALA A 43 -23.56 3.27 -0.13
C ALA A 43 -23.30 3.13 -1.63
N SER A 44 -22.73 4.15 -2.29
CA SER A 44 -22.51 4.11 -3.74
C SER A 44 -21.29 4.92 -4.19
N LYS A 45 -20.87 4.66 -5.42
CA LYS A 45 -19.82 5.43 -6.11
C LYS A 45 -20.16 6.93 -6.22
N GLU A 46 -21.43 7.27 -6.44
CA GLU A 46 -21.89 8.66 -6.58
C GLU A 46 -21.72 9.42 -5.27
N GLU A 47 -22.14 8.83 -4.15
CA GLU A 47 -21.94 9.41 -2.81
C GLU A 47 -20.44 9.55 -2.49
N ALA A 48 -19.64 8.54 -2.83
CA ALA A 48 -18.19 8.61 -2.68
C ALA A 48 -17.58 9.76 -3.50
N SER A 49 -18.09 9.99 -4.71
CA SER A 49 -17.64 11.04 -5.63
C SER A 49 -17.95 12.44 -5.14
N ASP A 50 -18.96 12.61 -4.27
CA ASP A 50 -19.29 13.89 -3.67
C ASP A 50 -18.17 14.45 -2.79
N ALA A 51 -17.24 13.61 -2.32
CA ALA A 51 -16.04 14.07 -1.62
C ALA A 51 -15.10 14.89 -2.52
N LYS A 52 -15.26 14.86 -3.84
CA LYS A 52 -14.48 15.66 -4.82
C LYS A 52 -12.97 15.63 -4.54
N LEU A 53 -12.41 14.46 -4.18
CA LEU A 53 -11.00 14.31 -3.79
C LEU A 53 -10.04 14.72 -4.91
N ARG A 54 -10.43 14.48 -6.15
CA ARG A 54 -9.72 14.95 -7.34
C ARG A 54 -9.59 16.47 -7.43
N ASN A 55 -10.40 17.26 -6.73
CA ASN A 55 -10.30 18.72 -6.75
C ASN A 55 -9.36 19.28 -5.67
N LYS A 56 -8.93 18.46 -4.70
CA LYS A 56 -8.10 18.86 -3.55
C LYS A 56 -6.61 18.82 -3.90
N ARG A 57 -6.13 19.82 -4.62
CA ARG A 57 -4.77 19.85 -5.22
C ARG A 57 -3.63 19.93 -4.20
N ASN A 58 -3.92 20.47 -3.02
CA ASN A 58 -2.95 20.69 -1.96
C ASN A 58 -2.82 19.49 -1.00
N LEU A 59 -3.75 18.52 -1.08
CA LEU A 59 -3.68 17.29 -0.31
C LEU A 59 -2.50 16.43 -0.76
N LYS A 60 -1.69 16.00 0.21
CA LYS A 60 -0.48 15.18 0.00
C LYS A 60 -0.61 13.77 0.55
N GLU A 61 -1.37 13.61 1.63
CA GLU A 61 -1.58 12.32 2.27
C GLU A 61 -3.07 12.05 2.45
N LEU A 62 -3.50 10.85 2.06
CA LEU A 62 -4.87 10.41 2.15
C LEU A 62 -4.91 9.02 2.79
N ARG A 63 -5.74 8.86 3.82
CA ARG A 63 -6.10 7.55 4.37
C ARG A 63 -7.59 7.33 4.19
N LEU A 64 -7.96 6.18 3.63
CA LEU A 64 -9.33 5.73 3.47
C LEU A 64 -9.52 4.55 4.43
N VAL A 65 -10.41 4.72 5.41
CA VAL A 65 -10.56 3.80 6.55
C VAL A 65 -12.00 3.33 6.65
N TRP A 66 -12.16 2.01 6.60
CA TRP A 66 -13.40 1.31 6.86
C TRP A 66 -13.38 0.71 8.27
N GLY A 67 -14.55 0.64 8.89
CA GLY A 67 -14.81 -0.07 10.12
C GLY A 67 -14.68 -1.58 9.97
N THR A 68 -14.60 -2.28 11.09
CA THR A 68 -14.38 -3.74 11.14
C THR A 68 -15.62 -4.57 10.84
N LYS A 69 -16.80 -3.95 10.70
CA LYS A 69 -18.04 -4.63 10.36
C LYS A 69 -18.04 -4.91 8.85
N GLN A 70 -17.77 -6.15 8.47
CA GLN A 70 -17.90 -6.62 7.08
C GLN A 70 -19.34 -6.40 6.59
N GLN A 71 -19.52 -5.39 5.76
CA GLN A 71 -20.74 -5.19 4.99
C GLN A 71 -20.39 -5.34 3.52
N THR A 72 -21.34 -5.85 2.74
CA THR A 72 -21.28 -5.82 1.28
C THR A 72 -21.39 -4.36 0.84
N ILE A 73 -20.25 -3.70 0.73
CA ILE A 73 -20.13 -2.38 0.12
C ILE A 73 -20.29 -2.58 -1.39
N ASP A 74 -20.85 -1.60 -2.08
CA ASP A 74 -20.81 -1.57 -3.53
C ASP A 74 -19.33 -1.61 -3.99
N ASP A 75 -19.01 -2.57 -4.88
CA ASP A 75 -17.66 -2.81 -5.41
C ASP A 75 -17.01 -1.52 -5.97
N ASP A 76 -17.83 -0.52 -6.34
CA ASP A 76 -17.41 0.70 -7.02
C ASP A 76 -17.20 1.93 -6.09
N VAL A 77 -17.39 1.84 -4.77
CA VAL A 77 -17.17 2.97 -3.84
C VAL A 77 -15.73 3.51 -3.92
N LEU A 78 -14.74 2.61 -3.94
CA LEU A 78 -13.34 3.00 -4.08
C LEU A 78 -13.06 3.76 -5.39
N ASP A 79 -13.77 3.42 -6.47
CA ASP A 79 -13.64 4.11 -7.77
C ASP A 79 -14.14 5.57 -7.69
N GLY A 80 -15.08 5.89 -6.79
CA GLY A 80 -15.54 7.27 -6.54
C GLY A 80 -14.58 8.11 -5.69
N LEU A 81 -13.65 7.46 -4.97
CA LEU A 81 -12.68 8.11 -4.08
C LEU A 81 -11.36 8.46 -4.79
N GLN A 82 -11.40 8.74 -6.10
CA GLN A 82 -10.19 9.05 -6.88
C GLN A 82 -9.47 10.30 -6.33
N PRO A 83 -8.20 10.19 -5.89
CA PRO A 83 -7.44 11.32 -5.38
C PRO A 83 -6.92 12.22 -6.50
N HIS A 84 -6.51 13.44 -6.14
CA HIS A 84 -5.78 14.31 -7.08
C HIS A 84 -4.37 13.77 -7.37
N ALA A 85 -3.86 14.01 -8.58
CA ALA A 85 -2.56 13.53 -9.06
C ALA A 85 -1.32 14.04 -8.29
N ASN A 86 -1.51 14.90 -7.28
CA ASN A 86 -0.44 15.40 -6.42
C ASN A 86 -0.25 14.57 -5.15
N LEU A 87 -1.09 13.56 -4.93
CA LEU A 87 -1.02 12.71 -3.75
C LEU A 87 0.34 11.98 -3.71
N ARG A 88 0.95 11.96 -2.51
CA ARG A 88 2.25 11.33 -2.24
C ARG A 88 2.11 10.09 -1.37
N VAL A 89 1.18 10.11 -0.41
CA VAL A 89 0.96 9.01 0.53
C VAL A 89 -0.50 8.57 0.45
N LEU A 90 -0.71 7.27 0.28
CA LEU A 90 -2.03 6.66 0.25
C LEU A 90 -2.10 5.51 1.25
N GLY A 91 -3.13 5.51 2.09
CA GLY A 91 -3.51 4.37 2.91
C GLY A 91 -4.92 3.91 2.57
N ILE A 92 -5.12 2.61 2.37
CA ILE A 92 -6.45 1.98 2.24
C ILE A 92 -6.53 0.88 3.30
N ILE A 93 -7.47 1.02 4.25
CA ILE A 93 -7.50 0.21 5.47
C ILE A 93 -8.89 -0.42 5.62
N ASN A 94 -8.90 -1.75 5.71
CA ASN A 94 -10.07 -2.62 5.92
C ASN A 94 -11.23 -2.44 4.95
N PRO A 95 -11.04 -2.16 3.64
CA PRO A 95 -12.16 -1.98 2.71
C PRO A 95 -13.03 -3.24 2.56
N GLY A 96 -12.58 -4.39 3.05
CA GLY A 96 -13.30 -5.66 2.93
C GLY A 96 -13.15 -6.26 1.53
N PHE A 97 -14.21 -6.90 1.04
CA PHE A 97 -14.24 -7.59 -0.26
C PHE A 97 -14.58 -6.64 -1.41
N VAL A 98 -13.78 -5.59 -1.60
CA VAL A 98 -13.96 -4.62 -2.69
C VAL A 98 -12.95 -4.92 -3.79
N ARG A 99 -13.25 -4.60 -5.05
CA ARG A 99 -12.26 -4.71 -6.13
C ARG A 99 -11.19 -3.63 -6.03
N CYS A 100 -10.04 -3.86 -6.66
CA CYS A 100 -9.04 -2.82 -6.81
C CYS A 100 -9.62 -1.65 -7.63
N PRO A 101 -9.51 -0.40 -7.16
CA PRO A 101 -9.98 0.74 -7.93
C PRO A 101 -9.14 0.94 -9.20
N ARG A 102 -9.80 1.38 -10.27
CA ARG A 102 -9.19 1.60 -11.59
C ARG A 102 -8.10 2.67 -11.57
N TRP A 103 -8.18 3.61 -10.63
CA TRP A 103 -7.24 4.72 -10.56
C TRP A 103 -5.92 4.38 -9.83
N LEU A 104 -5.83 3.26 -9.10
CA LEU A 104 -4.64 2.94 -8.31
C LEU A 104 -3.45 2.50 -9.18
N CYS A 105 -3.71 1.71 -10.22
CA CYS A 105 -2.70 1.21 -11.15
C CYS A 105 -3.12 1.47 -12.60
N GLY A 106 -2.54 2.51 -13.22
CA GLY A 106 -2.73 2.83 -14.64
C GLY A 106 -3.18 4.26 -14.92
N ASP A 107 -3.72 4.96 -13.93
CA ASP A 107 -4.15 6.36 -14.07
C ASP A 107 -3.02 7.35 -13.73
N ILE A 108 -3.09 8.55 -14.29
CA ILE A 108 -2.21 9.68 -13.98
C ILE A 108 -2.32 10.09 -12.51
N SER A 109 -3.45 9.83 -11.85
CA SER A 109 -3.72 10.19 -10.45
C SER A 109 -2.75 9.61 -9.43
N THR A 110 -2.08 8.49 -9.72
CA THR A 110 -1.16 7.83 -8.77
C THR A 110 0.29 7.86 -9.21
N LYS A 111 0.61 8.50 -10.34
CA LYS A 111 2.00 8.54 -10.85
C LYS A 111 2.99 9.21 -9.90
N ARG A 112 2.52 10.09 -9.01
CA ARG A 112 3.33 10.82 -8.01
C ARG A 112 3.38 10.15 -6.64
N LEU A 113 2.75 9.00 -6.49
CA LEU A 113 2.66 8.27 -5.24
C LEU A 113 4.06 7.76 -4.84
N GLU A 114 4.42 8.03 -3.58
CA GLU A 114 5.72 7.73 -2.97
C GLU A 114 5.58 6.66 -1.88
N SER A 115 4.42 6.60 -1.21
CA SER A 115 4.14 5.63 -0.15
C SER A 115 2.75 5.04 -0.30
N LEU A 116 2.66 3.71 -0.18
CA LEU A 116 1.41 2.96 -0.26
C LEU A 116 1.27 2.05 0.98
N HIS A 117 0.19 2.24 1.73
CA HIS A 117 -0.24 1.38 2.83
C HIS A 117 -1.54 0.68 2.47
N LEU A 118 -1.54 -0.64 2.45
CA LEU A 118 -2.72 -1.47 2.20
C LEU A 118 -2.93 -2.40 3.39
N GLU A 119 -4.14 -2.43 3.93
CA GLU A 119 -4.46 -3.25 5.09
C GLU A 119 -5.84 -3.90 4.98
N GLY A 120 -5.93 -5.18 5.33
CA GLY A 120 -7.22 -5.89 5.45
C GLY A 120 -7.96 -6.04 4.12
N LEU A 121 -7.23 -6.35 3.04
CA LEU A 121 -7.80 -6.54 1.70
C LEU A 121 -7.66 -7.99 1.23
N SER A 122 -8.55 -8.40 0.32
CA SER A 122 -8.52 -9.70 -0.36
C SER A 122 -8.56 -9.53 -1.88
N TRP A 123 -7.82 -8.56 -2.43
CA TRP A 123 -7.78 -8.29 -3.87
C TRP A 123 -7.12 -9.46 -4.61
N CYS A 124 -7.83 -10.03 -5.59
CA CYS A 124 -7.30 -11.09 -6.44
C CYS A 124 -7.70 -10.86 -7.91
N PRO A 125 -6.73 -10.61 -8.82
CA PRO A 125 -5.31 -10.39 -8.55
C PRO A 125 -5.05 -9.01 -7.92
N LEU A 126 -3.93 -8.87 -7.21
CA LEU A 126 -3.43 -7.55 -6.83
C LEU A 126 -2.98 -6.77 -8.07
N PRO A 127 -3.11 -5.43 -8.04
CA PRO A 127 -2.77 -4.62 -9.19
C PRO A 127 -1.24 -4.45 -9.32
N ALA A 128 -0.80 -4.03 -10.50
CA ALA A 128 0.60 -3.90 -10.84
C ALA A 128 1.24 -2.65 -10.18
N PHE A 129 1.56 -2.73 -8.89
CA PHE A 129 2.21 -1.65 -8.13
C PHE A 129 3.58 -1.28 -8.68
N GLU A 130 4.22 -2.18 -9.42
CA GLU A 130 5.47 -1.97 -10.12
C GLU A 130 5.42 -0.83 -11.15
N GLN A 131 4.22 -0.47 -11.62
CA GLN A 131 4.00 0.62 -12.57
C GLN A 131 4.03 2.01 -11.93
N LEU A 132 4.15 2.10 -10.60
CA LEU A 132 4.22 3.36 -9.87
C LEU A 132 5.67 3.88 -9.83
N PRO A 133 6.04 4.88 -10.64
CA PRO A 133 7.44 5.20 -10.93
C PRO A 133 8.20 5.83 -9.77
N HIS A 134 7.50 6.44 -8.82
CA HIS A 134 8.07 7.14 -7.66
C HIS A 134 7.88 6.40 -6.34
N LEU A 135 7.30 5.20 -6.38
CA LEU A 135 6.98 4.44 -5.18
C LEU A 135 8.28 4.05 -4.44
N SER A 136 8.37 4.49 -3.20
CA SER A 136 9.56 4.33 -2.35
C SER A 136 9.26 3.57 -1.05
N SER A 137 8.00 3.48 -0.66
CA SER A 137 7.54 2.79 0.53
C SER A 137 6.29 1.96 0.25
N ILE A 138 6.34 0.69 0.64
CA ILE A 138 5.20 -0.24 0.57
C ILE A 138 5.01 -0.87 1.95
N THR A 139 3.78 -0.79 2.45
CA THR A 139 3.35 -1.48 3.67
C THR A 139 2.08 -2.26 3.37
N PHE A 140 2.15 -3.59 3.41
CA PHE A 140 1.01 -4.49 3.24
C PHE A 140 0.75 -5.25 4.54
N LYS A 141 -0.48 -5.17 5.04
CA LYS A 141 -0.89 -5.83 6.29
C LYS A 141 -2.16 -6.62 6.12
N ASN A 142 -2.22 -7.84 6.65
CA ASN A 142 -3.44 -8.66 6.63
C ASN A 142 -4.03 -8.80 5.20
N ILE A 143 -3.20 -9.07 4.19
CA ILE A 143 -3.68 -9.23 2.80
C ILE A 143 -3.82 -10.72 2.49
N ALA A 144 -5.00 -11.11 1.99
CA ALA A 144 -5.27 -12.44 1.45
C ALA A 144 -5.23 -12.44 -0.10
N GLY A 145 -4.93 -13.57 -0.72
CA GLY A 145 -4.93 -13.70 -2.18
C GLY A 145 -3.65 -13.27 -2.92
N MET A 146 -2.58 -12.88 -2.21
CA MET A 146 -1.26 -12.60 -2.82
C MET A 146 -0.30 -13.75 -2.60
N SER A 147 -0.04 -14.53 -3.65
CA SER A 147 0.96 -15.61 -3.61
C SER A 147 2.35 -15.19 -4.09
N VAL A 148 2.44 -14.18 -4.96
CA VAL A 148 3.69 -13.73 -5.57
C VAL A 148 3.78 -12.20 -5.52
N PHE A 149 4.94 -11.68 -5.12
CA PHE A 149 5.29 -10.27 -5.18
C PHE A 149 6.49 -10.06 -6.10
N GLY A 150 6.45 -9.11 -7.03
CA GLY A 150 7.63 -8.76 -7.82
C GLY A 150 7.34 -8.24 -9.23
N PRO A 151 8.37 -7.76 -9.93
CA PRO A 151 8.28 -7.27 -11.30
C PRO A 151 8.16 -8.48 -12.23
N GLY A 152 7.00 -8.66 -12.86
CA GLY A 152 6.76 -9.80 -13.74
C GLY A 152 5.32 -10.29 -13.75
N ILE A 153 4.50 -9.90 -12.77
CA ILE A 153 3.08 -10.27 -12.72
C ILE A 153 2.32 -9.68 -13.92
N SER A 154 2.70 -8.49 -14.40
CA SER A 154 2.05 -7.83 -15.54
C SER A 154 2.87 -7.79 -16.85
N GLY A 155 4.04 -8.43 -16.91
CA GLY A 155 4.92 -8.41 -18.11
C GLY A 155 5.62 -7.08 -18.43
N VAL A 156 5.65 -6.12 -17.50
CA VAL A 156 6.35 -4.82 -17.65
C VAL A 156 7.59 -4.80 -16.76
N THR A 157 8.77 -4.67 -17.37
CA THR A 157 10.04 -5.03 -16.70
C THR A 157 11.02 -3.86 -16.52
N GLU A 158 11.00 -2.83 -17.35
CA GLU A 158 12.18 -1.95 -17.45
C GLU A 158 12.37 -0.89 -16.34
N ARG A 159 11.38 -0.60 -15.48
CA ARG A 159 11.47 0.51 -14.48
C ARG A 159 10.84 0.24 -13.11
N SER A 160 10.51 -1.01 -12.85
CA SER A 160 9.75 -1.44 -11.68
C SER A 160 10.54 -1.27 -10.38
N PHE A 161 9.94 -0.68 -9.35
CA PHE A 161 10.53 -0.56 -7.99
C PHE A 161 11.91 0.12 -7.86
N MET A 162 12.44 0.81 -8.89
CA MET A 162 13.76 1.46 -8.86
C MET A 162 13.95 2.52 -7.76
N HIS A 163 12.86 2.99 -7.14
CA HIS A 163 12.86 3.97 -6.04
C HIS A 163 12.53 3.34 -4.68
N LEU A 164 12.25 2.03 -4.62
CA LEU A 164 11.81 1.35 -3.41
C LEU A 164 12.92 1.33 -2.36
N LYS A 165 12.63 1.94 -1.21
CA LYS A 165 13.52 2.05 -0.03
C LYS A 165 13.03 1.18 1.12
N THR A 166 11.73 1.06 1.29
CA THR A 166 11.14 0.35 2.43
C THR A 166 10.05 -0.61 1.97
N LEU A 167 10.10 -1.83 2.50
CA LEU A 167 9.11 -2.88 2.27
C LEU A 167 8.72 -3.50 3.61
N GLU A 168 7.43 -3.43 3.95
CA GLU A 168 6.88 -4.01 5.17
C GLU A 168 5.70 -4.91 4.84
N PHE A 169 5.81 -6.20 5.11
CA PHE A 169 4.73 -7.17 5.00
C PHE A 169 4.40 -7.75 6.38
N GLU A 170 3.13 -7.67 6.77
CA GLU A 170 2.65 -8.21 8.04
C GLU A 170 1.41 -9.08 7.81
N ASN A 171 1.38 -10.29 8.38
CA ASN A 171 0.28 -11.24 8.27
C ASN A 171 -0.15 -11.49 6.82
N MET A 172 0.76 -12.06 6.04
CA MET A 172 0.58 -12.40 4.62
C MET A 172 0.57 -13.93 4.47
N PRO A 173 -0.54 -14.62 4.80
CA PRO A 173 -0.55 -16.08 4.95
C PRO A 173 -0.33 -16.85 3.65
N GLU A 174 -0.65 -16.24 2.50
CA GLU A 174 -0.57 -16.88 1.18
C GLU A 174 0.68 -16.52 0.39
N LEU A 175 1.50 -15.56 0.86
CA LEU A 175 2.68 -15.09 0.13
C LEU A 175 3.74 -16.20 0.11
N VAL A 176 4.03 -16.72 -1.09
CA VAL A 176 5.00 -17.80 -1.33
C VAL A 176 6.33 -17.27 -1.84
N GLU A 177 6.28 -16.31 -2.77
CA GLU A 177 7.46 -15.91 -3.53
C GLU A 177 7.57 -14.39 -3.65
N TRP A 178 8.77 -13.87 -3.42
CA TRP A 178 9.19 -12.58 -3.91
C TRP A 178 10.11 -12.78 -5.12
N VAL A 179 9.64 -12.43 -6.32
CA VAL A 179 10.40 -12.48 -7.56
C VAL A 179 11.31 -11.25 -7.68
N GLY A 180 12.56 -11.48 -8.03
CA GLY A 180 13.50 -10.45 -8.46
C GLY A 180 14.17 -10.87 -9.76
N GLU A 181 14.15 -10.02 -10.78
CA GLU A 181 14.75 -10.39 -12.06
C GLU A 181 16.28 -10.63 -11.93
N PRO A 182 16.82 -11.70 -12.54
CA PRO A 182 18.22 -12.14 -12.40
C PRO A 182 19.30 -11.13 -12.78
N ASN A 183 18.99 -10.03 -13.48
CA ASN A 183 19.98 -9.01 -13.90
C ASN A 183 19.56 -7.58 -13.50
N SER A 184 18.68 -7.47 -12.51
CA SER A 184 17.97 -6.23 -12.27
C SER A 184 18.49 -5.51 -11.01
N HIS A 185 18.72 -4.20 -11.12
CA HIS A 185 19.11 -3.32 -10.01
C HIS A 185 17.89 -2.78 -9.25
N LEU A 186 16.73 -3.44 -9.36
CA LEU A 186 15.43 -2.92 -8.94
C LEU A 186 15.39 -2.64 -7.43
N PHE A 187 16.13 -3.43 -6.64
CA PHE A 187 16.16 -3.31 -5.18
C PHE A 187 17.47 -2.70 -4.63
N SER A 188 18.28 -2.09 -5.50
CA SER A 188 19.56 -1.46 -5.09
C SER A 188 19.39 -0.30 -4.10
N ARG A 189 18.22 0.35 -4.10
CA ARG A 189 17.88 1.44 -3.18
C ARG A 189 17.16 0.99 -1.91
N LEU A 190 16.92 -0.30 -1.77
CA LEU A 190 16.19 -0.82 -0.63
C LEU A 190 17.05 -0.72 0.64
N GLU A 191 16.52 -0.04 1.65
CA GLU A 191 17.17 0.30 2.91
C GLU A 191 16.62 -0.55 4.07
N SER A 192 15.31 -0.83 4.05
CA SER A 192 14.64 -1.62 5.10
C SER A 192 13.67 -2.66 4.55
N ILE A 193 13.78 -3.89 5.05
CA ILE A 193 12.82 -4.98 4.83
C ILE A 193 12.27 -5.43 6.18
N LYS A 194 10.95 -5.53 6.29
CA LYS A 194 10.28 -6.03 7.49
C LYS A 194 9.21 -7.04 7.11
N PHE A 195 9.43 -8.31 7.43
CA PHE A 195 8.45 -9.38 7.26
C PHE A 195 8.04 -9.92 8.62
N ARG A 196 6.73 -9.97 8.85
CA ARG A 196 6.14 -10.50 10.07
C ARG A 196 4.95 -11.38 9.74
N GLY A 197 4.95 -12.63 10.16
CA GLY A 197 3.80 -13.51 9.94
C GLY A 197 3.58 -13.77 8.45
N CYS A 198 4.62 -14.22 7.76
CA CYS A 198 4.53 -14.67 6.36
C CYS A 198 4.81 -16.18 6.23
N PRO A 199 3.84 -17.04 6.63
CA PRO A 199 3.71 -18.47 6.39
C PRO A 199 4.71 -19.16 5.50
N LEU A 200 4.43 -18.90 4.23
CA LEU A 200 4.78 -19.70 3.08
C LEU A 200 5.90 -19.07 2.27
N LEU A 201 6.41 -17.90 2.71
CA LEU A 201 7.41 -17.13 1.99
C LEU A 201 8.71 -17.92 2.00
N SER A 202 8.97 -18.59 0.89
CA SER A 202 10.11 -19.50 0.71
C SER A 202 11.11 -18.97 -0.31
N LEU A 203 10.69 -18.12 -1.23
CA LEU A 203 11.56 -17.54 -2.25
C LEU A 203 11.75 -16.03 -2.00
N PHE A 204 13.00 -15.61 -1.83
CA PHE A 204 13.37 -14.25 -1.48
C PHE A 204 14.69 -13.85 -2.19
N PRO A 205 14.72 -12.81 -3.07
CA PRO A 205 15.86 -12.54 -3.95
C PRO A 205 17.15 -12.14 -3.21
N PHE A 206 17.00 -11.68 -1.96
CA PHE A 206 18.13 -11.37 -1.09
C PHE A 206 19.00 -12.58 -0.79
N LEU A 207 18.40 -13.78 -0.73
CA LEU A 207 19.10 -15.02 -0.37
C LEU A 207 20.05 -15.47 -1.48
N GLU A 208 19.63 -15.32 -2.73
CA GLU A 208 20.44 -15.70 -3.88
C GLU A 208 21.45 -14.62 -4.28
N CYS A 209 21.12 -13.35 -4.04
CA CYS A 209 21.82 -12.21 -4.63
C CYS A 209 21.89 -10.99 -3.72
N SER A 210 22.35 -11.19 -2.49
CA SER A 210 22.55 -10.13 -1.48
C SER A 210 23.41 -8.95 -1.91
N HIS A 211 24.39 -9.17 -2.78
CA HIS A 211 25.22 -8.12 -3.37
C HIS A 211 24.40 -7.08 -4.15
N ARG A 212 23.13 -7.36 -4.47
CA ARG A 212 22.20 -6.42 -5.12
C ARG A 212 21.52 -5.47 -4.13
N PHE A 213 21.53 -5.80 -2.85
CA PHE A 213 20.92 -5.02 -1.77
C PHE A 213 21.98 -4.16 -1.08
N THR A 214 22.68 -3.34 -1.87
CA THR A 214 23.87 -2.59 -1.43
C THR A 214 23.59 -1.53 -0.37
N ASN A 215 22.35 -1.06 -0.25
CA ASN A 215 21.93 -0.04 0.72
C ASN A 215 21.13 -0.61 1.89
N LEU A 216 20.90 -1.93 1.93
CA LEU A 216 20.07 -2.53 2.97
C LEU A 216 20.79 -2.42 4.31
N CYS A 217 20.15 -1.74 5.26
CA CYS A 217 20.66 -1.49 6.60
C CYS A 217 19.80 -2.09 7.71
N SER A 218 18.53 -2.39 7.41
CA SER A 218 17.54 -2.94 8.33
C SER A 218 16.87 -4.18 7.73
N LEU A 219 16.96 -5.32 8.42
CA LEU A 219 16.27 -6.56 8.06
C LEU A 219 15.58 -7.16 9.28
N HIS A 220 14.25 -7.17 9.27
CA HIS A 220 13.43 -7.76 10.32
C HIS A 220 12.59 -8.88 9.72
N ILE A 221 12.79 -10.12 10.16
CA ILE A 221 12.02 -11.28 9.72
C ILE A 221 11.54 -11.98 10.99
N VAL A 222 10.23 -12.08 11.15
CA VAL A 222 9.60 -12.60 12.36
C VAL A 222 8.44 -13.49 11.93
N ASP A 223 8.22 -14.66 12.54
CA ASP A 223 7.09 -15.55 12.18
C ASP A 223 7.09 -15.95 10.67
N CYS A 224 8.26 -16.25 10.09
CA CYS A 224 8.41 -16.66 8.67
C CYS A 224 9.18 -17.99 8.55
N PRO A 225 8.59 -19.13 8.95
CA PRO A 225 9.30 -20.39 9.16
C PRO A 225 10.00 -20.93 7.90
N GLU A 226 9.42 -20.76 6.71
CA GLU A 226 10.02 -21.21 5.44
C GLU A 226 11.35 -20.52 5.12
N LEU A 227 11.57 -19.29 5.61
CA LEU A 227 12.84 -18.58 5.45
C LEU A 227 13.95 -19.12 6.38
N SER A 228 13.64 -20.02 7.31
CA SER A 228 14.61 -20.60 8.24
C SER A 228 15.53 -21.66 7.59
N HIS A 229 15.13 -22.20 6.43
CA HIS A 229 15.85 -23.26 5.73
C HIS A 229 17.09 -22.78 4.97
N PHE A 230 17.33 -21.47 4.95
CA PHE A 230 18.36 -20.84 4.11
C PHE A 230 19.68 -20.61 4.84
N PRO A 231 20.81 -20.56 4.09
CA PRO A 231 22.13 -20.35 4.69
C PRO A 231 22.21 -19.04 5.48
N PRO A 232 23.18 -18.92 6.40
CA PRO A 232 23.39 -17.71 7.21
C PRO A 232 23.42 -16.47 6.32
N MET A 233 22.78 -15.40 6.79
CA MET A 233 22.62 -14.17 6.02
C MET A 233 23.92 -13.75 5.35
N PRO A 234 23.90 -13.49 4.04
CA PRO A 234 25.08 -13.07 3.33
C PRO A 234 25.63 -11.77 3.93
N HIS A 235 26.95 -11.72 4.09
CA HIS A 235 27.66 -10.59 4.65
C HIS A 235 27.46 -9.34 3.77
N THR A 236 26.51 -8.47 4.12
CA THR A 236 26.53 -7.09 3.63
C THR A 236 27.13 -6.23 4.73
N THR A 237 28.12 -5.41 4.39
CA THR A 237 28.76 -4.50 5.35
C THR A 237 27.86 -3.35 5.79
N THR A 238 26.66 -3.23 5.22
CA THR A 238 25.70 -2.15 5.46
C THR A 238 24.59 -2.51 6.45
N LEU A 239 24.38 -3.79 6.74
CA LEU A 239 23.37 -4.23 7.71
C LEU A 239 23.78 -3.84 9.12
N THR A 240 22.95 -3.00 9.75
CA THR A 240 23.17 -2.48 11.11
C THR A 240 22.10 -2.92 12.10
N ASP A 241 20.90 -3.22 11.60
CA ASP A 241 19.76 -3.62 12.42
C ASP A 241 19.16 -4.91 11.86
N VAL A 242 19.38 -6.03 12.56
CA VAL A 242 18.98 -7.36 12.10
C VAL A 242 18.22 -8.07 13.22
N CYS A 243 16.97 -8.42 12.95
CA CYS A 243 16.14 -9.23 13.83
C CYS A 243 15.57 -10.38 13.00
N VAL A 244 15.96 -11.62 13.30
CA VAL A 244 15.48 -12.80 12.57
C VAL A 244 15.01 -13.84 13.58
N LEU A 245 13.70 -14.07 13.62
CA LEU A 245 13.05 -14.98 14.56
C LEU A 245 12.05 -15.85 13.79
N PHE A 246 12.38 -17.13 13.64
CA PHE A 246 11.53 -18.14 13.05
C PHE A 246 10.95 -18.98 14.19
N TYR A 247 9.66 -18.81 14.49
CA TYR A 247 8.94 -19.62 15.48
C TYR A 247 7.72 -20.26 14.83
#